data_AF-A0A7S4FE44-F1
#
_entry.id   AF-A0A7S4FE44-F1
#
_cell.length_a   1.000
_cell.length_b   1.000
_cell.length_c   1.000
_cell.angle_alpha   90.00
_cell.angle_beta   90.00
_cell.angle_gamma   90.00
#
_symmetry.space_group_name_H-M   'P 1'
#
loop_
_entity.id
_entity.type
_entity.pdbx_description
1 polymer ?
#
loop_
_entity_poly.entity_id
_entity_poly.type
_entity_poly.pdbx_seq_one_letter_code
_entity_poly.pdbx_strand_id
1 'polypeptide(L)'
;MLSRVMRGLVRPQCVGTYAAPAGARKITGSRDTSSYAFKTEDGCCLRLAMSSAQASESENGRVQVKLGKLSLSFWDGAKVLNTSPIVFSLRPQQVGDFLVQLKKGEGSMNRATQAASYAMDISTVDEQVLIKMVRSSATEDTTETVTVSFTPGDVILLDMLLRKCIPHICGWDQ
;
A
#
# COMPACT_ATOMS: atom_id res chain seq x y z
N MET A 1 -7.67 34.01 -27.85
CA MET A 1 -6.54 33.04 -27.86
C MET A 1 -6.28 32.65 -26.40
N LEU A 2 -6.87 31.60 -25.81
CA LEU A 2 -6.52 30.17 -25.95
C LEU A 2 -4.99 30.00 -26.06
N SER A 3 -4.24 29.31 -25.19
CA SER A 3 -4.57 28.14 -24.35
C SER A 3 -3.48 27.85 -23.29
N ARG A 4 -3.93 27.37 -22.12
CA ARG A 4 -3.35 26.29 -21.29
C ARG A 4 -1.80 26.17 -21.22
N VAL A 5 -1.22 26.77 -20.20
CA VAL A 5 -0.01 26.21 -19.57
C VAL A 5 -0.50 25.04 -18.70
N MET A 6 -0.18 23.82 -19.12
CA MET A 6 -0.47 22.61 -18.38
C MET A 6 0.09 22.72 -16.96
N ARG A 7 -0.80 22.88 -15.97
CA ARG A 7 -0.49 22.52 -14.59
C ARG A 7 -0.02 21.07 -14.64
N GLY A 8 1.26 20.87 -14.36
CA GLY A 8 1.86 19.57 -14.23
C GLY A 8 1.03 18.74 -13.27
N LEU A 9 0.26 17.81 -13.82
CA LEU A 9 -0.10 16.61 -13.11
C LEU A 9 1.23 16.01 -12.65
N VAL A 10 1.55 16.18 -11.37
CA VAL A 10 2.45 15.26 -10.68
C VAL A 10 1.70 13.94 -10.64
N ARG A 11 1.68 13.25 -11.77
CA ARG A 11 1.34 11.84 -11.81
C ARG A 11 2.40 11.20 -10.94
N PRO A 12 2.08 10.50 -9.85
CA PRO A 12 2.99 9.47 -9.39
C PRO A 12 3.12 8.53 -10.58
N GLN A 13 4.22 8.64 -11.31
CA GLN A 13 4.55 7.71 -12.37
C GLN A 13 4.58 6.35 -11.69
N CYS A 14 3.51 5.57 -11.89
CA CYS A 14 3.55 4.15 -11.64
C CYS A 14 4.54 3.58 -12.65
N VAL A 15 5.82 3.56 -12.27
CA VAL A 15 6.85 2.87 -13.03
C VAL A 15 6.65 1.38 -12.77
N GLY A 16 5.97 0.72 -13.71
CA GLY A 16 5.96 -0.73 -13.86
C GLY A 16 4.59 -1.36 -14.00
N THR A 17 4.08 -1.48 -15.22
CA THR A 17 3.37 -2.69 -15.64
C THR A 17 4.43 -3.71 -16.08
N TYR A 18 4.38 -4.94 -15.55
CA TYR A 18 5.23 -6.04 -16.03
C TYR A 18 4.43 -7.35 -16.07
N ALA A 19 4.37 -7.95 -17.25
CA ALA A 19 4.04 -9.35 -17.40
C ALA A 19 5.27 -10.15 -16.95
N ALA A 20 5.23 -10.71 -15.74
CA ALA A 20 6.15 -11.77 -15.35
C ALA A 20 5.63 -13.09 -15.94
N PRO A 21 6.35 -13.75 -16.86
CA PRO A 21 6.09 -15.15 -17.17
C PRO A 21 6.49 -16.00 -15.97
N ALA A 22 5.69 -17.02 -15.62
CA ALA A 22 6.06 -18.11 -14.72
C ALA A 22 6.69 -17.70 -13.36
N GLY A 23 5.90 -17.12 -12.44
CA GLY A 23 6.29 -17.06 -11.02
C GLY A 23 7.38 -16.05 -10.61
N ALA A 24 7.83 -15.15 -11.50
CA ALA A 24 8.87 -14.19 -11.14
C ALA A 24 8.34 -13.01 -10.27
N ARG A 25 8.98 -12.83 -9.10
CA ARG A 25 8.76 -11.72 -8.13
C ARG A 25 9.67 -10.54 -8.51
N LYS A 26 9.14 -9.32 -8.65
CA LYS A 26 9.95 -8.14 -9.02
C LYS A 26 9.70 -6.95 -8.08
N ILE A 27 10.75 -6.59 -7.35
CA ILE A 27 10.84 -5.40 -6.50
C ILE A 27 11.42 -4.26 -7.35
N THR A 28 10.61 -3.28 -7.75
CA THR A 28 11.12 -2.11 -8.49
C THR A 28 11.18 -0.89 -7.59
N GLY A 29 12.38 -0.47 -7.19
CA GLY A 29 12.57 0.82 -6.52
C GLY A 29 12.67 1.95 -7.55
N SER A 30 11.70 2.87 -7.57
CA SER A 30 11.93 4.23 -8.08
C SER A 30 12.49 5.04 -6.91
N ARG A 31 13.67 5.62 -7.09
CA ARG A 31 14.61 6.13 -6.08
C ARG A 31 14.11 7.19 -5.07
N ASP A 32 12.82 7.53 -5.02
CA ASP A 32 12.34 8.86 -4.62
C ASP A 32 10.87 8.92 -4.15
N THR A 33 10.16 7.78 -4.07
CA THR A 33 8.78 7.61 -3.52
C THR A 33 8.44 6.13 -3.71
N SER A 34 9.14 5.29 -2.95
CA SER A 34 9.29 3.86 -3.20
C SER A 34 7.95 3.14 -3.31
N SER A 35 7.72 2.45 -4.43
CA SER A 35 6.60 1.52 -4.56
C SER A 35 7.06 0.11 -4.85
N TYR A 36 6.59 -0.86 -4.05
CA TYR A 36 7.04 -2.25 -4.13
C TYR A 36 5.87 -3.15 -4.50
N ALA A 37 6.01 -3.99 -5.53
CA ALA A 37 4.96 -4.89 -5.99
C ALA A 37 5.31 -6.35 -5.69
N PHE A 38 4.38 -7.08 -5.09
CA PHE A 38 4.47 -8.51 -4.82
C PHE A 38 3.42 -9.20 -5.66
N LYS A 39 3.84 -9.96 -6.68
CA LYS A 39 2.95 -10.79 -7.50
C LYS A 39 2.99 -12.21 -6.97
N THR A 40 1.82 -12.78 -6.69
CA THR A 40 1.68 -14.19 -6.28
C THR A 40 1.41 -15.08 -7.49
N GLU A 41 1.54 -16.38 -7.32
CA GLU A 41 1.25 -17.37 -8.36
C GLU A 41 -0.22 -17.31 -8.80
N ASP A 42 -1.11 -16.91 -7.89
CA ASP A 42 -2.55 -16.72 -8.12
C ASP A 42 -2.90 -15.47 -8.95
N GLY A 43 -1.89 -14.71 -9.38
CA GLY A 43 -2.04 -13.47 -10.13
C GLY A 43 -2.38 -12.24 -9.28
N CYS A 44 -2.76 -12.43 -8.01
CA CYS A 44 -2.99 -11.36 -7.06
C CYS A 44 -1.71 -10.55 -6.81
N CYS A 45 -1.87 -9.28 -6.49
CA CYS A 45 -0.72 -8.43 -6.22
C CYS A 45 -0.95 -7.44 -5.08
N LEU A 46 0.06 -7.29 -4.22
CA LEU A 46 0.15 -6.22 -3.22
C LEU A 46 1.17 -5.19 -3.68
N ARG A 47 0.75 -3.93 -3.77
CA ARG A 47 1.65 -2.79 -3.96
C ARG A 47 1.74 -1.92 -2.72
N LEU A 48 2.95 -1.69 -2.24
CA LEU A 48 3.27 -0.68 -1.23
C LEU A 48 3.55 0.64 -1.95
N ALA A 49 3.08 1.76 -1.41
CA ALA A 49 3.50 3.10 -1.83
C ALA A 49 3.57 3.99 -0.59
N MET A 50 4.57 4.85 -0.50
CA MET A 50 4.71 5.76 0.64
C MET A 50 4.64 7.22 0.21
N SER A 51 4.09 8.07 1.08
CA SER A 51 4.28 9.52 1.03
C SER A 51 5.19 9.93 2.18
N SER A 52 6.20 10.76 1.90
CA SER A 52 7.07 11.30 2.95
C SER A 52 6.33 12.29 3.84
N ALA A 53 6.83 12.50 5.05
CA ALA A 53 6.43 13.64 5.85
C ALA A 53 6.77 14.96 5.12
N GLN A 54 5.98 15.99 5.40
CA GLN A 54 6.18 17.33 4.86
C GLN A 54 6.22 18.33 6.01
N ALA A 55 7.32 19.06 6.13
CA ALA A 55 7.41 20.21 7.00
C ALA A 55 6.96 21.47 6.27
N SER A 56 6.13 22.29 6.92
CA SER A 56 5.75 23.62 6.44
C SER A 56 5.92 24.62 7.58
N GLU A 57 6.55 25.75 7.28
CA GLU A 57 6.68 26.85 8.23
C GLU A 57 5.36 27.63 8.29
N SER A 58 4.87 27.85 9.52
CA SER A 58 3.73 28.71 9.80
C SER A 58 4.19 30.17 9.87
N GLU A 59 3.30 31.11 9.55
CA GLU A 59 3.53 32.56 9.66
C GLU A 59 4.06 33.00 11.04
N ASN A 60 3.88 32.17 12.08
CA ASN A 60 4.33 32.43 13.44
C ASN A 60 5.74 31.88 13.73
N GLY A 61 6.50 31.46 12.72
CA GLY A 61 7.83 30.83 12.86
C GLY A 61 7.80 29.41 13.44
N ARG A 62 6.62 28.78 13.50
CA ARG A 62 6.47 27.39 13.97
C ARG A 62 6.54 26.43 12.79
N VAL A 63 7.32 25.37 12.90
CA VAL A 63 7.31 24.28 11.92
C VAL A 63 6.16 23.33 12.21
N GLN A 64 5.25 23.18 11.26
CA GLN A 64 4.24 22.13 11.29
C GLN A 64 4.71 20.94 10.46
N VAL A 65 4.70 19.74 11.05
CA VAL A 65 5.06 18.51 10.34
C VAL A 65 3.78 17.72 10.05
N LYS A 66 3.49 17.54 8.77
CA LYS A 66 2.45 16.63 8.29
C LYS A 66 3.09 15.28 8.04
N LEU A 67 2.71 14.29 8.86
CA LEU A 67 3.21 12.92 8.72
C LEU A 67 2.79 12.31 7.39
N GLY A 68 3.68 11.46 6.88
CA GLY A 68 3.46 10.62 5.71
C GLY A 68 2.44 9.51 5.93
N LYS A 69 2.24 8.68 4.91
CA LYS A 69 1.36 7.51 4.95
C LYS A 69 1.96 6.37 4.13
N LEU A 70 1.63 5.14 4.51
CA LEU A 70 1.85 3.95 3.69
C LEU A 70 0.52 3.54 3.07
N SER A 71 0.48 3.36 1.76
CA SER A 71 -0.67 2.86 1.02
C SER A 71 -0.40 1.44 0.52
N LEU A 72 -1.33 0.55 0.82
CA LEU A 72 -1.37 -0.85 0.41
C LEU A 72 -2.43 -0.98 -0.68
N SER A 73 -2.03 -1.36 -1.88
CA SER A 73 -2.95 -1.51 -3.03
C SER A 73 -3.06 -2.98 -3.39
N PHE A 74 -4.28 -3.51 -3.37
CA PHE A 74 -4.59 -4.92 -3.59
C PHE A 74 -5.24 -5.07 -4.97
N TRP A 75 -4.65 -5.92 -5.81
CA TRP A 75 -5.20 -6.28 -7.11
C TRP A 75 -5.60 -7.76 -7.13
N ASP A 76 -6.81 -8.01 -7.65
CA ASP A 76 -7.31 -9.34 -7.97
C ASP A 76 -6.62 -9.86 -9.24
N GLY A 77 -5.99 -11.04 -9.14
CA GLY A 77 -5.30 -11.71 -10.23
C GLY A 77 -6.17 -12.01 -11.45
N ALA A 78 -7.46 -12.23 -11.25
CA ALA A 78 -8.41 -12.48 -12.33
C ALA A 78 -8.74 -11.21 -13.13
N LYS A 79 -8.42 -10.01 -12.61
CA LYS A 79 -8.92 -8.73 -13.12
C LYS A 79 -7.85 -7.65 -13.35
N VAL A 80 -6.57 -7.98 -13.21
CA VAL A 80 -5.40 -7.05 -13.23
C VAL A 80 -5.41 -6.07 -14.41
N LEU A 81 -6.01 -6.41 -15.54
CA LEU A 81 -6.01 -5.56 -16.73
C LEU A 81 -7.12 -4.49 -16.75
N ASN A 82 -8.20 -4.61 -15.96
CA ASN A 82 -9.39 -3.76 -16.09
C ASN A 82 -9.99 -3.22 -14.77
N THR A 83 -9.42 -3.52 -13.60
CA THR A 83 -9.97 -3.03 -12.31
C THR A 83 -9.02 -2.13 -11.53
N SER A 84 -9.62 -1.17 -10.82
CA SER A 84 -8.92 -0.35 -9.83
C SER A 84 -8.56 -1.21 -8.61
N PRO A 85 -7.38 -1.02 -8.00
CA PRO A 85 -7.02 -1.72 -6.77
C PRO A 85 -7.90 -1.29 -5.60
N ILE A 86 -8.08 -2.18 -4.62
CA ILE A 86 -8.51 -1.77 -3.29
C ILE A 86 -7.32 -1.11 -2.60
N VAL A 87 -7.45 0.15 -2.20
CA VAL A 87 -6.37 0.91 -1.54
C VAL A 87 -6.65 1.11 -0.06
N PHE A 88 -5.77 0.61 0.80
CA PHE A 88 -5.81 0.76 2.24
C PHE A 88 -4.60 1.56 2.72
N SER A 89 -4.83 2.71 3.36
CA SER A 89 -3.72 3.56 3.83
C SER A 89 -3.57 3.50 5.34
N LEU A 90 -2.33 3.28 5.78
CA LEU A 90 -1.84 3.19 7.15
C LEU A 90 -1.11 4.49 7.54
N ARG A 91 -1.42 4.99 8.73
CA ARG A 91 -0.64 6.02 9.43
C ARG A 91 0.60 5.40 10.07
N PRO A 92 1.65 6.17 10.41
CA PRO A 92 2.87 5.64 11.05
C PRO A 92 2.62 4.64 12.18
N GLN A 93 1.73 4.97 13.13
CA GLN A 93 1.37 4.10 14.24
C GLN A 93 0.80 2.75 13.76
N GLN A 94 -0.08 2.79 12.76
CA GLN A 94 -0.72 1.61 12.19
C GLN A 94 0.24 0.75 11.36
N VAL A 95 1.34 1.32 10.85
CA VAL A 95 2.40 0.53 10.18
C VAL A 95 3.10 -0.38 11.19
N GLY A 96 3.30 0.10 12.42
CA GLY A 96 3.84 -0.72 13.51
C GLY A 96 2.93 -1.89 13.88
N ASP A 97 1.63 -1.62 14.02
CA ASP A 97 0.64 -2.67 14.31
C ASP A 97 0.57 -3.70 13.19
N PHE A 98 0.53 -3.23 11.94
CA PHE A 98 0.54 -4.10 10.75
C PHE A 98 1.77 -5.01 10.72
N LEU A 99 2.95 -4.47 11.04
CA LEU A 99 4.19 -5.25 11.12
C LEU A 99 4.14 -6.34 12.19
N VAL A 100 3.59 -6.04 13.37
CA VAL A 100 3.43 -7.02 14.45
C VAL A 100 2.48 -8.13 14.03
N GLN A 101 1.33 -7.77 13.45
CA GLN A 101 0.35 -8.74 12.96
C GLN A 101 0.90 -9.62 11.84
N LEU A 102 1.63 -9.03 10.89
CA LEU A 102 2.29 -9.76 9.81
C LEU A 102 3.29 -10.80 10.33
N LYS A 103 4.07 -10.47 11.37
CA LYS A 103 5.02 -11.41 11.99
C LYS A 103 4.37 -12.51 12.79
N LYS A 104 3.24 -12.20 13.45
CA LYS A 104 2.44 -13.22 14.15
C LYS A 104 1.69 -14.11 13.17
N GLY A 105 1.47 -13.63 11.95
CA GLY A 105 0.65 -14.33 10.97
C GLY A 105 -0.83 -14.31 11.34
N GLU A 106 -1.24 -13.40 12.21
CA GLU A 106 -2.62 -13.20 12.65
C GLU A 106 -2.88 -11.73 13.00
N GLY A 107 -4.06 -11.24 12.65
CA GLY A 107 -4.50 -9.90 13.01
C GLY A 107 -5.65 -9.39 12.17
N SER A 108 -6.23 -8.28 12.61
CA SER A 108 -7.27 -7.58 11.86
C SER A 108 -7.09 -6.08 11.98
N MET A 109 -7.43 -5.36 10.91
CA MET A 109 -7.42 -3.90 10.86
C MET A 109 -8.66 -3.41 10.10
N ASN A 110 -9.39 -2.50 10.71
CA ASN A 110 -10.62 -1.97 10.14
C ASN A 110 -10.53 -0.47 9.93
N ARG A 111 -11.15 0.03 8.87
CA ARG A 111 -11.26 1.45 8.57
C ARG A 111 -12.57 1.75 7.87
N ALA A 112 -13.26 2.78 8.32
CA ALA A 112 -14.43 3.31 7.63
C ALA A 112 -14.15 4.72 7.08
N THR A 113 -14.81 5.02 5.98
CA THR A 113 -14.96 6.36 5.41
C THR A 113 -16.45 6.61 5.18
N GLN A 114 -16.82 7.83 4.82
CA GLN A 114 -18.23 8.14 4.52
C GLN A 114 -18.78 7.33 3.34
N ALA A 115 -17.94 6.91 2.39
CA ALA A 115 -18.36 6.21 1.18
C ALA A 115 -18.16 4.68 1.22
N ALA A 116 -17.20 4.19 2.02
CA ALA A 116 -16.85 2.78 2.05
C ALA A 116 -16.24 2.35 3.39
N SER A 117 -16.43 1.09 3.75
CA SER A 117 -15.72 0.39 4.81
C SER A 117 -14.67 -0.56 4.24
N TYR A 118 -13.61 -0.77 5.01
CA TYR A 118 -12.46 -1.57 4.67
C TYR A 118 -12.10 -2.45 5.87
N ALA A 119 -11.91 -3.74 5.62
CA ALA A 119 -11.44 -4.72 6.60
C ALA A 119 -10.25 -5.47 6.01
N MET A 120 -9.16 -5.51 6.76
CA MET A 120 -7.97 -6.30 6.44
C MET A 120 -7.79 -7.37 7.51
N ASP A 121 -7.73 -8.61 7.10
CA ASP A 121 -7.45 -9.75 7.98
C ASP A 121 -6.16 -10.43 7.55
N ILE A 122 -5.33 -10.76 8.53
CA ILE A 122 -4.09 -11.51 8.37
C ILE A 122 -4.32 -12.86 9.04
N SER A 123 -4.03 -13.93 8.33
CA SER A 123 -4.08 -15.29 8.87
C SER A 123 -2.95 -16.13 8.30
N THR A 124 -2.62 -17.23 8.98
CA THR A 124 -1.63 -18.20 8.49
C THR A 124 -2.33 -19.51 8.19
N VAL A 125 -2.12 -20.02 6.98
CA VAL A 125 -2.65 -21.31 6.52
C VAL A 125 -1.52 -22.00 5.79
N ASP A 126 -1.23 -23.26 6.15
CA ASP A 126 -0.19 -24.08 5.51
C ASP A 126 1.16 -23.35 5.36
N GLU A 127 1.63 -22.71 6.45
CA GLU A 127 2.87 -21.92 6.53
C GLU A 127 2.93 -20.67 5.63
N GLN A 128 1.85 -20.35 4.93
CA GLN A 128 1.71 -19.11 4.17
C GLN A 128 0.91 -18.08 4.96
N VAL A 129 1.37 -16.83 4.90
CA VAL A 129 0.61 -15.70 5.45
C VAL A 129 -0.34 -15.19 4.38
N LEU A 130 -1.63 -15.21 4.68
CA LEU A 130 -2.69 -14.68 3.85
C LEU A 130 -3.07 -13.30 4.36
N ILE A 131 -3.11 -12.32 3.45
CA ILE A 131 -3.69 -11.01 3.71
C ILE A 131 -4.97 -10.89 2.88
N LYS A 132 -6.11 -10.89 3.56
CA LYS A 132 -7.43 -10.69 2.96
C LYS A 132 -7.84 -9.24 3.14
N MET A 133 -8.18 -8.57 2.05
CA MET A 133 -8.71 -7.22 2.02
C MET A 133 -10.14 -7.24 1.51
N VAL A 134 -11.05 -6.68 2.29
CA VAL A 134 -12.47 -6.51 1.94
C VAL A 134 -12.78 -5.02 1.89
N ARG A 135 -13.41 -4.57 0.80
CA ARG A 135 -13.98 -3.23 0.68
C ARG A 135 -15.48 -3.37 0.46
N SER A 136 -16.28 -2.74 1.30
CA SER A 136 -17.73 -2.62 1.11
C SER A 136 -18.08 -1.16 0.83
N SER A 137 -18.65 -0.90 -0.34
CA SER A 137 -19.07 0.42 -0.80
C SER A 137 -20.52 0.65 -0.44
N ALA A 138 -20.80 1.62 0.43
CA ALA A 138 -22.18 1.91 0.84
C ALA A 138 -22.97 2.59 -0.29
N THR A 139 -22.29 3.28 -1.21
CA THR A 139 -22.90 4.01 -2.32
C THR A 139 -23.23 3.11 -3.52
N GLU A 140 -22.44 2.05 -3.72
CA GLU A 140 -22.58 1.14 -4.86
C GLU A 140 -23.25 -0.19 -4.46
N ASP A 141 -23.46 -0.42 -3.15
CA ASP A 141 -23.94 -1.68 -2.57
C ASP A 141 -23.13 -2.90 -3.06
N THR A 142 -21.82 -2.69 -3.23
CA THR A 142 -20.88 -3.71 -3.71
C THR A 142 -19.86 -4.07 -2.63
N THR A 143 -19.52 -5.35 -2.54
CA THR A 143 -18.39 -5.82 -1.74
C THR A 143 -17.32 -6.44 -2.65
N GLU A 144 -16.11 -5.90 -2.57
CA GLU A 144 -14.91 -6.39 -3.27
C GLU A 144 -14.01 -7.11 -2.26
N THR A 145 -13.46 -8.27 -2.63
CA THR A 145 -12.53 -9.03 -1.79
C THR A 145 -11.31 -9.44 -2.60
N VAL A 146 -10.12 -9.23 -2.03
CA VAL A 146 -8.85 -9.66 -2.60
C VAL A 146 -8.05 -10.36 -1.52
N THR A 147 -7.51 -11.54 -1.82
CA THR A 147 -6.62 -12.28 -0.93
C THR A 147 -5.25 -12.42 -1.60
N VAL A 148 -4.20 -12.13 -0.84
CA VAL A 148 -2.80 -12.27 -1.29
C VAL A 148 -2.08 -13.21 -0.35
N SER A 149 -1.43 -14.24 -0.90
CA SER A 149 -0.62 -15.21 -0.18
C SER A 149 0.86 -14.81 -0.18
N PHE A 150 1.54 -15.06 0.94
CA PHE A 150 2.95 -14.76 1.12
C PHE A 150 3.67 -15.96 1.70
N THR A 151 4.78 -16.35 1.06
CA THR A 151 5.69 -17.34 1.64
C THR A 151 6.44 -16.72 2.83
N PRO A 152 7.01 -17.54 3.75
CA PRO A 152 7.82 -17.01 4.85
C PRO A 152 8.94 -16.07 4.38
N GLY A 153 9.56 -16.35 3.24
CA GLY A 153 10.56 -15.48 2.62
C GLY A 153 10.00 -14.13 2.17
N ASP A 154 8.77 -14.09 1.64
CA ASP A 154 8.12 -12.83 1.25
C ASP A 154 7.80 -11.97 2.47
N VAL A 155 7.39 -12.59 3.58
CA VAL A 155 7.10 -11.90 4.83
C VAL A 155 8.35 -11.22 5.39
N ILE A 156 9.52 -11.87 5.31
CA ILE A 156 10.80 -11.28 5.70
C ILE A 156 11.12 -10.06 4.82
N LEU A 157 10.98 -10.19 3.49
CA LEU A 157 11.20 -9.08 2.57
C LEU A 157 10.24 -7.91 2.84
N LEU A 158 8.96 -8.22 3.10
CA LEU A 158 7.95 -7.22 3.43
C LEU A 158 8.28 -6.49 4.74
N ASP A 159 8.69 -7.20 5.81
CA ASP A 159 9.15 -6.58 7.06
C ASP A 159 10.34 -5.63 6.83
N MET A 160 11.34 -6.07 6.07
CA MET A 160 12.51 -5.25 5.76
C MET A 160 12.14 -3.96 5.01
N LEU A 161 11.25 -4.06 4.01
CA LEU A 161 10.81 -2.92 3.24
C LEU A 161 9.98 -1.94 4.08
N LEU A 162 9.06 -2.45 4.90
CA LEU A 162 8.21 -1.64 5.76
C LEU A 162 9.05 -0.88 6.81
N ARG A 163 10.04 -1.52 7.41
CA ARG A 163 10.99 -0.88 8.33
C ARG A 163 11.75 0.26 7.67
N LYS A 164 12.15 0.08 6.41
CA LYS A 164 12.82 1.14 5.62
C LYS A 164 11.91 2.33 5.35
N CYS A 165 10.59 2.12 5.25
CA CYS A 165 9.63 3.21 5.01
C CYS A 165 9.35 4.06 6.26
N ILE A 166 9.48 3.51 7.48
CA ILE A 166 9.08 4.20 8.72
C ILE A 166 9.76 5.57 8.90
N PRO A 167 11.09 5.71 8.80
CA PRO A 167 11.75 7.01 8.98
C PRO A 167 11.19 8.10 8.05
N HIS A 168 10.99 7.77 6.77
CA HIS A 168 10.47 8.70 5.76
C HIS A 168 9.02 9.14 6.03
N ILE A 169 8.18 8.22 6.48
CA ILE A 169 6.76 8.50 6.79
C ILE A 169 6.67 9.31 8.09
N CYS A 170 7.59 9.10 9.03
CA CYS A 170 7.69 9.87 10.27
C CYS A 170 8.40 11.22 10.10
N GLY A 171 9.18 11.42 9.02
CA GLY A 171 10.02 12.60 8.83
C GLY A 171 11.24 12.63 9.75
N TRP A 172 11.74 11.46 10.17
CA TRP A 172 12.96 11.36 11.00
C TRP A 172 14.25 11.55 10.20
N ASP A 173 14.14 11.60 8.88
CA ASP A 173 15.20 11.81 7.91
C ASP A 173 15.30 13.26 7.42
N GLN A 174 14.45 14.16 7.92
CA GLN A 174 14.39 15.59 7.62
C GLN A 174 14.86 16.42 8.81
#